data_AF-A0A4Q3S674-F1
#
_entry.id   AF-A0A4Q3S674-F1
#
_cell.length_a   1.000
_cell.length_b   1.000
_cell.length_c   1.000
_cell.angle_alpha   90.00
_cell.angle_beta   90.00
_cell.angle_gamma   90.00
#
_symmetry.space_group_name_H-M   'P 1'
#
loop_
_entity.id
_entity.type
_entity.pdbx_description
1 polymer ?
#
loop_
_entity_poly.entity_id
_entity_poly.type
_entity_poly.pdbx_seq_one_letter_code
_entity_poly.pdbx_strand_id
1 'polypeptide(L)'
;VEYIAYYSVAIFISTVISVPARAMHQIAYPVTARLMAEGKHDELNQFYKKSSITLQVSGGLIFVGILVNIKQLYLLLPPEYSVGIFSVFVIGFSKYLDLILGNNNSIIFNSKYYKAVLVLGLLLALVMVGLNLWLIPILGIDGAAIATLLSIAMYSLAKLLFVVKKMELYPFTMNTLHSFWVLVLTFVIFYFWDFPFHPAVNILLKSILVTLFFLPVHYLLKISSEVNHMIRLAFSFIMHRKG
;
A
#
# COMPACT_ATOMS: atom_id res chain seq x y z
N VAL A 1 -17.12 -23.13 -6.28
CA VAL A 1 -16.43 -22.41 -7.37
C VAL A 1 -16.76 -20.92 -7.34
N GLU A 2 -18.02 -20.53 -7.09
CA GLU A 2 -18.47 -19.12 -7.01
C GLU A 2 -17.74 -18.30 -5.94
N TYR A 3 -17.54 -18.84 -4.74
CA TYR A 3 -16.76 -18.18 -3.67
C TYR A 3 -15.30 -17.87 -4.04
N ILE A 4 -14.71 -18.65 -4.94
CA ILE A 4 -13.35 -18.43 -5.45
C ILE A 4 -13.33 -17.21 -6.40
N ALA A 5 -14.40 -17.02 -7.19
CA ALA A 5 -14.54 -15.87 -8.07
C ALA A 5 -14.68 -14.55 -7.27
N TYR A 6 -15.49 -14.55 -6.20
CA TYR A 6 -15.64 -13.38 -5.33
C TYR A 6 -14.33 -12.99 -4.64
N TYR A 7 -13.60 -13.99 -4.12
CA TYR A 7 -12.29 -13.78 -3.52
C TYR A 7 -11.26 -13.26 -4.54
N SER A 8 -11.31 -13.77 -5.78
CA SER A 8 -10.42 -13.33 -6.86
C SER A 8 -10.63 -11.86 -7.20
N VAL A 9 -11.88 -11.38 -7.27
CA VAL A 9 -12.19 -9.96 -7.48
C VAL A 9 -11.61 -9.11 -6.34
N ALA A 10 -11.75 -9.56 -5.09
CA ALA A 10 -11.18 -8.85 -3.95
C ALA A 10 -9.65 -8.74 -4.03
N ILE A 11 -8.97 -9.81 -4.47
CA ILE A 11 -7.53 -9.81 -4.73
C ILE A 11 -7.17 -8.83 -5.86
N PHE A 12 -7.91 -8.84 -6.98
CA PHE A 12 -7.62 -7.96 -8.11
C PHE A 12 -7.73 -6.48 -7.73
N ILE A 13 -8.82 -6.09 -7.07
CA ILE A 13 -9.02 -4.72 -6.57
C ILE A 13 -7.88 -4.33 -5.62
N SER A 14 -7.53 -5.20 -4.68
CA SER A 14 -6.49 -4.92 -3.69
C SER A 14 -5.08 -4.85 -4.30
N THR A 15 -4.82 -5.57 -5.40
CA THR A 15 -3.51 -5.60 -6.06
C THR A 15 -3.15 -4.26 -6.70
N VAL A 16 -4.14 -3.42 -7.02
CA VAL A 16 -3.93 -2.05 -7.53
C VAL A 16 -3.17 -1.20 -6.51
N ILE A 17 -3.36 -1.44 -5.21
CA ILE A 17 -2.66 -0.72 -4.13
C ILE A 17 -1.14 -0.93 -4.22
N SER A 18 -0.69 -2.09 -4.73
CA SER A 18 0.74 -2.41 -4.87
C SER A 18 1.36 -1.89 -6.18
N VAL A 19 0.61 -1.19 -7.04
CA VAL A 19 1.14 -0.67 -8.31
C VAL A 19 2.30 0.33 -8.10
N PRO A 20 2.21 1.32 -7.19
CA PRO A 20 3.33 2.24 -6.94
C PRO A 20 4.61 1.51 -6.49
N ALA A 21 4.47 0.39 -5.78
CA ALA A 21 5.60 -0.42 -5.32
C ALA A 21 6.45 -0.93 -6.48
N ARG A 22 5.82 -1.31 -7.60
CA ARG A 22 6.53 -1.85 -8.78
C ARG A 22 7.38 -0.78 -9.45
N ALA A 23 6.81 0.42 -9.63
CA ALA A 23 7.54 1.56 -10.18
C ALA A 23 8.70 1.97 -9.26
N MET A 24 8.44 2.05 -7.95
CA MET A 24 9.48 2.33 -6.97
C MET A 24 10.59 1.27 -7.00
N HIS A 25 10.26 -0.02 -7.11
CA HIS A 25 11.25 -1.09 -7.19
C HIS A 25 12.20 -0.92 -8.38
N GLN A 26 11.68 -0.54 -9.57
CA GLN A 26 12.50 -0.31 -10.76
C GLN A 26 13.50 0.84 -10.57
N ILE A 27 13.11 1.90 -9.84
CA ILE A 27 13.98 3.04 -9.53
C ILE A 27 14.95 2.68 -8.41
N ALA A 28 14.44 2.05 -7.36
CA ALA A 28 15.14 1.87 -6.11
C ALA A 28 16.19 0.76 -6.18
N TYR A 29 15.97 -0.27 -7.00
CA TYR A 29 16.94 -1.36 -7.18
C TYR A 29 18.34 -0.87 -7.62
N PRO A 30 18.51 -0.14 -8.75
CA PRO A 30 19.83 0.34 -9.16
C PRO A 30 20.42 1.38 -8.21
N VAL A 31 19.60 2.27 -7.63
CA VAL A 31 20.06 3.27 -6.65
C VAL A 31 20.61 2.59 -5.39
N THR A 32 19.92 1.56 -4.91
CA THR A 32 20.33 0.79 -3.72
C THR A 32 21.63 0.05 -3.97
N ALA A 33 21.74 -0.62 -5.13
CA ALA A 33 22.95 -1.34 -5.52
C ALA A 33 24.18 -0.39 -5.53
N ARG A 34 24.01 0.79 -6.13
CA ARG A 34 25.06 1.82 -6.17
C ARG A 34 25.45 2.31 -4.78
N LEU A 35 24.48 2.70 -3.95
CA LEU A 35 24.76 3.23 -2.60
C LEU A 35 25.42 2.18 -1.69
N MET A 36 25.06 0.90 -1.82
CA MET A 36 25.73 -0.18 -1.10
C MET A 36 27.14 -0.44 -1.60
N ALA A 37 27.35 -0.44 -2.92
CA ALA A 37 28.68 -0.63 -3.50
C ALA A 37 29.64 0.51 -3.11
N GLU A 38 29.13 1.75 -3.05
CA GLU A 38 29.88 2.93 -2.60
C GLU A 38 30.03 3.04 -1.07
N GLY A 39 29.42 2.13 -0.29
CA GLY A 39 29.50 2.15 1.18
C GLY A 39 28.77 3.32 1.86
N LYS A 40 27.84 3.97 1.15
CA LYS A 40 27.13 5.18 1.61
C LYS A 40 25.92 4.85 2.47
N HIS A 41 26.17 4.41 3.69
CA HIS A 41 25.14 3.98 4.63
C HIS A 41 24.11 5.07 4.97
N ASP A 42 24.55 6.32 5.20
CA ASP A 42 23.64 7.41 5.54
C ASP A 42 22.71 7.79 4.39
N GLU A 43 23.25 7.88 3.17
CA GLU A 43 22.47 8.14 1.96
C GLU A 43 21.48 7.01 1.69
N LEU A 44 21.87 5.75 1.93
CA LEU A 44 20.98 4.60 1.81
C LEU A 44 19.82 4.68 2.81
N ASN A 45 20.08 5.09 4.06
CA ASN A 45 19.05 5.26 5.07
C ASN A 45 18.09 6.41 4.72
N GLN A 46 18.62 7.53 4.23
CA GLN A 46 17.80 8.65 3.75
C GLN A 46 16.93 8.23 2.56
N PHE A 47 17.50 7.49 1.60
CA PHE A 47 16.77 6.96 0.46
C PHE A 47 15.67 5.98 0.92
N TYR A 48 15.98 5.14 1.92
CA TYR A 48 15.00 4.20 2.45
C TYR A 48 13.79 4.92 3.06
N LYS A 49 14.01 5.94 3.89
CA LYS A 49 12.95 6.80 4.46
C LYS A 49 12.12 7.49 3.37
N LYS A 50 12.78 8.07 2.36
CA LYS A 50 12.12 8.74 1.22
C LYS A 50 11.26 7.79 0.40
N SER A 51 11.75 6.57 0.16
CA SER A 51 11.02 5.54 -0.57
C SER A 51 9.77 5.08 0.19
N SER A 52 9.90 4.85 1.50
CA SER A 52 8.81 4.42 2.38
C SER A 52 7.69 5.47 2.43
N ILE A 53 8.03 6.74 2.70
CA ILE A 53 7.01 7.79 2.80
C ILE A 53 6.32 8.06 1.46
N THR A 54 7.06 8.03 0.35
CA THR A 54 6.49 8.22 -0.98
C THR A 54 5.53 7.10 -1.36
N LEU A 55 5.87 5.86 -1.02
CA LEU A 55 5.00 4.70 -1.21
C LEU A 55 3.77 4.74 -0.31
N GLN A 56 3.94 5.14 0.95
CA GLN A 56 2.83 5.31 1.89
C GLN A 56 1.80 6.33 1.38
N VAL A 57 2.25 7.48 0.86
CA VAL A 57 1.35 8.52 0.34
C VAL A 57 0.67 8.06 -0.96
N SER A 58 1.43 7.55 -1.91
CA SER A 58 0.89 7.14 -3.22
C SER A 58 -0.04 5.94 -3.13
N GLY A 59 0.33 4.88 -2.42
CA GLY A 59 -0.57 3.74 -2.21
C GLY A 59 -1.64 3.99 -1.17
N GLY A 60 -1.41 4.90 -0.22
CA GLY A 60 -2.43 5.37 0.72
C GLY A 60 -3.58 6.07 0.01
N LEU A 61 -3.29 6.90 -1.00
CA LEU A 61 -4.31 7.52 -1.85
C LEU A 61 -5.15 6.47 -2.58
N ILE A 62 -4.50 5.46 -3.19
CA ILE A 62 -5.20 4.37 -3.88
C ILE A 62 -6.05 3.57 -2.89
N PHE A 63 -5.48 3.21 -1.74
CA PHE A 63 -6.16 2.44 -0.71
C PHE A 63 -7.40 3.16 -0.18
N VAL A 64 -7.26 4.42 0.25
CA VAL A 64 -8.40 5.18 0.77
C VAL A 64 -9.45 5.43 -0.31
N GLY A 65 -9.03 5.68 -1.55
CA GLY A 65 -9.92 5.82 -2.70
C GLY A 65 -10.75 4.56 -2.95
N ILE A 66 -10.15 3.37 -2.88
CA ILE A 66 -10.87 2.10 -3.00
C ILE A 66 -11.84 1.91 -1.83
N LEU A 67 -11.39 2.12 -0.59
CA LEU A 67 -12.20 1.87 0.60
C LEU A 67 -13.44 2.77 0.68
N VAL A 68 -13.28 4.05 0.36
CA VAL A 68 -14.35 5.05 0.40
C VAL A 68 -15.41 4.80 -0.69
N ASN A 69 -15.00 4.19 -1.81
CA ASN A 69 -15.88 3.90 -2.95
C ASN A 69 -16.34 2.44 -3.01
N ILE A 70 -15.97 1.61 -2.02
CA ILE A 70 -16.17 0.16 -2.10
C ILE A 70 -17.65 -0.21 -2.25
N LYS A 71 -18.55 0.48 -1.53
CA LYS A 71 -19.99 0.22 -1.61
C LYS A 71 -20.53 0.47 -3.02
N GLN A 72 -20.15 1.60 -3.62
CA GLN A 72 -20.56 1.98 -4.97
C GLN A 72 -19.94 1.06 -6.04
N LEU A 73 -18.71 0.60 -5.82
CA LEU A 73 -18.05 -0.34 -6.73
C LEU A 73 -18.78 -1.68 -6.79
N TYR A 74 -19.24 -2.19 -5.66
CA TYR A 74 -19.98 -3.46 -5.60
C TYR A 74 -21.41 -3.34 -6.13
N LEU A 75 -22.02 -2.15 -6.16
CA LEU A 75 -23.32 -1.93 -6.83
C LEU A 75 -23.22 -2.03 -8.37
N LEU A 76 -22.02 -1.92 -8.94
CA LEU A 76 -21.78 -2.15 -10.38
C LEU A 76 -21.57 -3.64 -10.70
N LEU A 77 -21.35 -4.47 -9.67
CA LEU A 77 -21.18 -5.91 -9.80
C LEU A 77 -22.51 -6.62 -9.50
N PRO A 78 -22.68 -7.87 -9.98
CA PRO A 78 -23.80 -8.70 -9.54
C PRO A 78 -23.84 -8.82 -7.99
N PRO A 79 -25.02 -8.81 -7.38
CA PRO A 79 -25.18 -8.69 -5.92
C PRO A 79 -24.48 -9.81 -5.13
N GLU A 80 -24.26 -10.96 -5.76
CA GLU A 80 -23.57 -12.11 -5.16
C GLU A 80 -22.10 -11.81 -4.83
N TYR A 81 -21.49 -10.81 -5.47
CA TYR A 81 -20.12 -10.39 -5.18
C TYR A 81 -19.99 -9.64 -3.84
N SER A 82 -21.08 -9.10 -3.28
CA SER A 82 -21.05 -8.25 -2.07
C SER A 82 -20.36 -8.90 -0.86
N VAL A 83 -20.31 -10.23 -0.83
CA VAL A 83 -19.57 -11.02 0.18
C VAL A 83 -18.07 -10.68 0.20
N GLY A 84 -17.50 -10.20 -0.91
CA GLY A 84 -16.08 -9.84 -1.04
C GLY A 84 -15.68 -8.49 -0.45
N ILE A 85 -16.63 -7.65 0.03
CA ILE A 85 -16.32 -6.31 0.54
C ILE A 85 -15.34 -6.36 1.71
N PHE A 86 -15.58 -7.26 2.68
CA PHE A 86 -14.68 -7.45 3.82
C PHE A 86 -13.29 -7.92 3.38
N SER A 87 -13.24 -8.85 2.42
CA SER A 87 -11.99 -9.33 1.83
C SER A 87 -11.17 -8.23 1.18
N VAL A 88 -11.80 -7.26 0.48
CA VAL A 88 -11.09 -6.10 -0.08
C VAL A 88 -10.47 -5.24 1.01
N PHE A 89 -11.20 -5.00 2.12
CA PHE A 89 -10.67 -4.22 3.23
C PHE A 89 -9.44 -4.89 3.84
N VAL A 90 -9.55 -6.18 4.15
CA VAL A 90 -8.50 -6.96 4.82
C VAL A 90 -7.28 -7.17 3.93
N ILE A 91 -7.48 -7.58 2.67
CA ILE A 91 -6.38 -7.79 1.71
C ILE A 91 -5.78 -6.45 1.32
N GLY A 92 -6.58 -5.41 1.13
CA GLY A 92 -6.09 -4.06 0.82
C GLY A 92 -5.20 -3.51 1.92
N PHE A 93 -5.61 -3.67 3.19
CA PHE A 93 -4.80 -3.29 4.34
C PHE A 93 -3.50 -4.08 4.40
N SER A 94 -3.55 -5.38 4.11
CA SER A 94 -2.35 -6.23 4.01
C SER A 94 -1.36 -5.73 2.95
N LYS A 95 -1.85 -5.35 1.76
CA LYS A 95 -1.02 -4.76 0.70
C LYS A 95 -0.45 -3.41 1.12
N TYR A 96 -1.23 -2.59 1.82
CA TYR A 96 -0.76 -1.31 2.36
C TYR A 96 0.37 -1.50 3.38
N LEU A 97 0.25 -2.48 4.30
CA LEU A 97 1.29 -2.78 5.30
C LEU A 97 2.62 -3.23 4.66
N ASP A 98 2.58 -4.05 3.61
CA ASP A 98 3.81 -4.41 2.90
C ASP A 98 4.37 -3.21 2.12
N LEU A 99 3.50 -2.36 1.58
CA LEU A 99 3.87 -1.18 0.80
C LEU A 99 4.61 -0.12 1.63
N ILE A 100 4.17 0.15 2.86
CA ILE A 100 4.82 1.14 3.73
C ILE A 100 6.26 0.78 4.09
N LEU A 101 6.64 -0.49 3.98
CA LEU A 101 8.02 -0.92 4.19
C LEU A 101 8.98 -0.49 3.09
N GLY A 102 8.46 0.16 2.05
CA GLY A 102 9.26 0.85 1.06
C GLY A 102 10.16 -0.10 0.28
N ASN A 103 11.42 0.30 0.16
CA ASN A 103 12.42 -0.43 -0.61
C ASN A 103 13.11 -1.58 0.14
N ASN A 104 12.45 -2.22 1.10
CA ASN A 104 13.08 -3.26 1.91
C ASN A 104 13.59 -4.46 1.08
N ASN A 105 12.86 -4.84 0.03
CA ASN A 105 13.19 -6.00 -0.78
C ASN A 105 14.53 -5.76 -1.49
N SER A 106 14.71 -4.62 -2.17
CA SER A 106 15.97 -4.31 -2.85
C SER A 106 17.14 -4.19 -1.88
N ILE A 107 16.89 -3.73 -0.65
CA ILE A 107 17.92 -3.64 0.39
C ILE A 107 18.42 -5.05 0.75
N ILE A 108 17.51 -5.99 1.03
CA ILE A 108 17.90 -7.35 1.42
C ILE A 108 18.56 -8.07 0.23
N PHE A 109 18.02 -7.94 -0.99
CA PHE A 109 18.55 -8.60 -2.19
C PHE A 109 19.97 -8.15 -2.57
N ASN A 110 20.29 -6.86 -2.43
CA ASN A 110 21.64 -6.36 -2.74
C ASN A 110 22.62 -6.55 -1.57
N SER A 111 22.14 -6.92 -0.39
CA SER A 111 23.00 -7.18 0.77
C SER A 111 23.62 -8.58 0.73
N LYS A 112 24.61 -8.79 1.60
CA LYS A 112 25.19 -10.13 1.89
C LYS A 112 24.14 -11.15 2.37
N TYR A 113 22.93 -10.71 2.72
CA TYR A 113 21.84 -11.50 3.26
C TYR A 113 20.76 -11.87 2.23
N TYR A 114 21.03 -11.84 0.93
CA TYR A 114 20.03 -12.21 -0.09
C TYR A 114 19.37 -13.58 0.18
N LYS A 115 20.13 -14.55 0.74
CA LYS A 115 19.60 -15.87 1.13
C LYS A 115 18.54 -15.81 2.24
N ALA A 116 18.54 -14.76 3.07
CA ALA A 116 17.53 -14.56 4.10
C ALA A 116 16.13 -14.36 3.48
N VAL A 117 16.03 -13.77 2.28
CA VAL A 117 14.74 -13.66 1.57
C VAL A 117 14.15 -15.02 1.26
N LEU A 118 15.00 -15.98 0.86
CA LEU A 118 14.55 -17.36 0.57
C LEU A 118 13.99 -18.02 1.84
N VAL A 119 14.68 -17.87 2.97
CA VAL A 119 14.24 -18.44 4.25
C VAL A 119 12.95 -17.77 4.73
N LEU A 120 12.87 -16.43 4.67
CA LEU A 120 11.65 -15.68 5.04
C LEU A 120 10.48 -16.01 4.11
N GLY A 121 10.73 -16.22 2.82
CA GLY A 121 9.72 -16.64 1.84
C GLY A 121 9.20 -18.05 2.10
N LEU A 122 10.09 -18.99 2.46
CA LEU A 122 9.68 -20.34 2.85
C LEU A 122 8.85 -20.33 4.14
N LEU A 123 9.28 -19.57 5.14
CA LEU A 123 8.54 -19.39 6.39
C LEU A 123 7.15 -18.78 6.12
N LEU A 124 7.07 -17.77 5.25
CA LEU A 124 5.81 -17.19 4.82
C LEU A 124 4.89 -18.25 4.17
N ALA A 125 5.42 -19.10 3.29
CA ALA A 125 4.63 -20.15 2.65
C ALA A 125 4.05 -21.13 3.68
N LEU A 126 4.85 -21.54 4.67
CA LEU A 126 4.40 -22.42 5.76
C LEU A 126 3.33 -21.75 6.64
N VAL A 127 3.56 -20.49 7.04
CA VAL A 127 2.59 -19.69 7.81
C VAL A 127 1.28 -19.53 7.04
N MET A 128 1.37 -19.23 5.74
CA MET A 128 0.20 -19.07 4.89
C MET A 128 -0.60 -20.37 4.76
N VAL A 129 0.05 -21.51 4.55
CA VAL A 129 -0.64 -22.81 4.51
C VAL A 129 -1.27 -23.14 5.86
N GLY A 130 -0.53 -22.98 6.96
CA GLY A 130 -1.03 -23.25 8.31
C GLY A 130 -2.24 -22.38 8.68
N LEU A 131 -2.17 -21.08 8.41
CA LEU A 131 -3.26 -20.15 8.67
C LEU A 131 -4.48 -20.45 7.78
N ASN A 132 -4.29 -20.77 6.50
CA ASN A 132 -5.40 -21.11 5.62
C ASN A 132 -6.10 -22.41 6.04
N LEU A 133 -5.34 -23.45 6.42
CA LEU A 133 -5.91 -24.71 6.92
C LEU A 133 -6.71 -24.52 8.21
N TRP A 134 -6.37 -23.52 9.03
CA TRP A 134 -7.05 -23.24 10.28
C TRP A 134 -8.24 -22.28 10.13
N LEU A 135 -8.08 -21.18 9.39
CA LEU A 135 -9.07 -20.11 9.30
C LEU A 135 -10.17 -20.36 8.26
N ILE A 136 -9.87 -21.04 7.15
CA ILE A 136 -10.87 -21.28 6.09
C ILE A 136 -12.04 -22.17 6.60
N PRO A 137 -11.80 -23.26 7.36
CA PRO A 137 -12.90 -24.08 7.87
C PRO A 137 -13.83 -23.34 8.84
N ILE A 138 -13.32 -22.33 9.55
CA ILE A 138 -14.07 -21.60 10.59
C ILE A 138 -14.79 -20.38 10.00
N LEU A 139 -14.13 -19.64 9.11
CA LEU A 139 -14.55 -18.31 8.64
C LEU A 139 -14.75 -18.24 7.12
N GLY A 140 -14.62 -19.34 6.38
CA GLY A 140 -14.80 -19.37 4.92
C GLY A 140 -13.85 -18.43 4.18
N ILE A 141 -14.42 -17.60 3.28
CA ILE A 141 -13.65 -16.64 2.47
C ILE A 141 -12.99 -15.56 3.35
N ASP A 142 -13.68 -15.09 4.38
CA ASP A 142 -13.15 -14.07 5.29
C ASP A 142 -11.94 -14.63 6.06
N GLY A 143 -11.97 -15.94 6.36
CA GLY A 143 -10.82 -16.67 6.89
C GLY A 143 -9.61 -16.64 5.98
N ALA A 144 -9.79 -16.82 4.67
CA ALA A 144 -8.71 -16.73 3.69
C ALA A 144 -8.13 -15.30 3.60
N ALA A 145 -8.99 -14.27 3.66
CA ALA A 145 -8.55 -12.88 3.67
C ALA A 145 -7.73 -12.57 4.94
N ILE A 146 -8.21 -12.98 6.11
CA ILE A 146 -7.51 -12.79 7.40
C ILE A 146 -6.19 -13.57 7.42
N ALA A 147 -6.18 -14.81 6.93
CA ALA A 147 -4.95 -15.61 6.81
C ALA A 147 -3.91 -14.90 5.95
N THR A 148 -4.33 -14.31 4.83
CA THR A 148 -3.47 -13.50 3.95
C THR A 148 -2.93 -12.27 4.68
N LEU A 149 -3.79 -11.52 5.38
CA LEU A 149 -3.38 -10.35 6.16
C LEU A 149 -2.33 -10.72 7.19
N LEU A 150 -2.58 -11.73 8.01
CA LEU A 150 -1.66 -12.17 9.07
C LEU A 150 -0.34 -12.66 8.48
N SER A 151 -0.39 -13.48 7.42
CA SER A 151 0.81 -14.02 6.77
C SER A 151 1.71 -12.88 6.24
N ILE A 152 1.12 -11.94 5.51
CA ILE A 152 1.87 -10.80 4.96
C ILE A 152 2.33 -9.89 6.10
N ALA A 153 1.51 -9.60 7.10
CA ALA A 153 1.91 -8.76 8.23
C ALA A 153 3.10 -9.36 8.98
N MET A 154 3.08 -10.66 9.25
CA MET A 154 4.21 -11.39 9.87
C MET A 154 5.47 -11.32 9.00
N TYR A 155 5.33 -11.54 7.69
CA TYR A 155 6.45 -11.46 6.76
C TYR A 155 7.04 -10.05 6.64
N SER A 156 6.17 -9.05 6.54
CA SER A 156 6.51 -7.63 6.53
C SER A 156 7.24 -7.23 7.83
N LEU A 157 6.72 -7.65 8.99
CA LEU A 157 7.36 -7.41 10.28
C LEU A 157 8.73 -8.11 10.38
N ALA A 158 8.83 -9.37 9.97
CA ALA A 158 10.09 -10.12 9.97
C ALA A 158 11.15 -9.44 9.08
N LYS A 159 10.78 -8.99 7.88
CA LYS A 159 11.67 -8.21 6.98
C LYS A 159 12.12 -6.91 7.63
N LEU A 160 11.20 -6.16 8.23
CA LEU A 160 11.51 -4.90 8.91
C LEU A 160 12.52 -5.13 10.05
N LEU A 161 12.25 -6.09 10.93
CA LEU A 161 13.13 -6.43 12.04
C LEU A 161 14.51 -6.88 11.55
N PHE A 162 14.56 -7.64 10.46
CA PHE A 162 15.82 -8.07 9.84
C PHE A 162 16.66 -6.87 9.37
N VAL A 163 16.06 -5.95 8.62
CA VAL A 163 16.74 -4.76 8.09
C VAL A 163 17.20 -3.82 9.22
N VAL A 164 16.32 -3.56 10.19
CA VAL A 164 16.64 -2.68 11.33
C VAL A 164 17.76 -3.28 12.19
N LYS A 165 17.66 -4.55 12.56
CA LYS A 165 18.64 -5.19 13.47
C LYS A 165 19.99 -5.46 12.80
N LYS A 166 20.00 -5.76 11.49
CA LYS A 166 21.22 -6.19 10.81
C LYS A 166 21.92 -5.09 10.03
N MET A 167 21.18 -4.07 9.58
CA MET A 167 21.69 -3.01 8.73
C MET A 167 21.48 -1.60 9.32
N GLU A 168 20.77 -1.48 10.45
CA GLU A 168 20.50 -0.20 11.14
C GLU A 168 19.79 0.84 10.26
N LEU A 169 19.01 0.36 9.28
CA LEU A 169 18.21 1.19 8.37
C LEU A 169 16.76 1.27 8.87
N TYR A 170 16.20 2.47 8.92
CA TYR A 170 14.87 2.73 9.47
C TYR A 170 13.97 3.38 8.40
N PRO A 171 12.84 2.77 8.01
CA PRO A 171 11.95 3.34 7.00
C PRO A 171 11.07 4.46 7.53
N PHE A 172 10.73 4.41 8.82
CA PHE A 172 9.70 5.25 9.41
C PHE A 172 10.27 6.54 9.98
N THR A 173 9.51 7.62 9.82
CA THR A 173 9.80 8.95 10.35
C THR A 173 8.54 9.52 11.01
N MET A 174 8.62 10.66 11.70
CA MET A 174 7.43 11.33 12.24
C MET A 174 6.42 11.67 11.12
N ASN A 175 6.91 11.93 9.91
CA ASN A 175 6.07 12.16 8.73
C ASN A 175 5.24 10.92 8.34
N THR A 176 5.75 9.71 8.58
CA THR A 176 5.01 8.45 8.38
C THR A 176 3.76 8.39 9.25
N LEU A 177 3.88 8.84 10.51
CA LEU A 177 2.76 8.91 11.43
C LEU A 177 1.75 9.98 11.00
N HIS A 178 2.22 11.16 10.58
CA HIS A 178 1.34 12.20 10.04
C HIS A 178 0.58 11.72 8.80
N SER A 179 1.25 11.03 7.87
CA SER A 179 0.59 10.46 6.67
C SER A 179 -0.48 9.43 7.03
N PHE A 180 -0.20 8.57 8.01
CA PHE A 180 -1.17 7.61 8.50
C PHE A 180 -2.41 8.30 9.08
N TRP A 181 -2.24 9.36 9.87
CA TRP A 181 -3.35 10.14 10.39
C TRP A 181 -4.18 10.82 9.29
N VAL A 182 -3.52 11.38 8.27
CA VAL A 182 -4.24 11.96 7.13
C VAL A 182 -5.05 10.89 6.39
N LEU A 183 -4.51 9.67 6.25
CA LEU A 183 -5.23 8.55 5.64
C LEU A 183 -6.47 8.17 6.45
N VAL A 184 -6.35 8.03 7.77
CA VAL A 184 -7.47 7.71 8.66
C VAL A 184 -8.52 8.82 8.62
N LEU A 185 -8.11 10.09 8.71
CA LEU A 185 -9.00 11.24 8.64
C LEU A 185 -9.77 11.28 7.31
N THR A 186 -9.07 11.06 6.20
CA THR A 186 -9.70 11.00 4.86
C THR A 186 -10.70 9.85 4.77
N PHE A 187 -10.37 8.68 5.32
CA PHE A 187 -11.29 7.55 5.37
C PHE A 187 -12.57 7.90 6.16
N VAL A 188 -12.42 8.44 7.38
CA VAL A 188 -13.57 8.78 8.25
C VAL A 188 -14.45 9.86 7.60
N ILE A 189 -13.88 10.91 7.01
CA ILE A 189 -14.65 12.00 6.41
C ILE A 189 -15.49 11.51 5.22
N PHE A 190 -14.93 10.65 4.37
CA PHE A 190 -15.57 10.30 3.10
C PHE A 190 -16.32 8.95 3.12
N TYR A 191 -16.08 8.06 4.09
CA TYR A 191 -16.71 6.74 4.09
C TYR A 191 -18.22 6.74 4.41
N PHE A 192 -18.70 7.68 5.23
CA PHE A 192 -20.08 7.63 5.75
C PHE A 192 -21.16 8.20 4.83
N TRP A 193 -20.78 8.93 3.79
CA TRP A 193 -21.73 9.57 2.89
C TRP A 193 -21.43 9.21 1.44
N ASP A 194 -22.50 9.09 0.64
CA ASP A 194 -22.45 8.81 -0.78
C ASP A 194 -23.40 9.77 -1.49
N PHE A 195 -23.09 10.13 -2.73
CA PHE A 195 -24.02 10.90 -3.56
C PHE A 195 -25.16 10.01 -4.07
N PRO A 196 -26.41 10.52 -4.19
CA PRO A 196 -27.56 9.76 -4.68
C PRO A 196 -27.58 9.57 -6.22
N PHE A 197 -26.44 9.66 -6.89
CA PHE A 197 -26.31 9.53 -8.34
C PHE A 197 -26.02 8.08 -8.76
N HIS A 198 -25.95 7.84 -10.08
CA HIS A 198 -25.51 6.55 -10.64
C HIS A 198 -24.12 6.16 -10.08
N PRO A 199 -23.88 4.89 -9.68
CA PRO A 199 -22.68 4.48 -8.95
C PRO A 199 -21.36 4.88 -9.62
N ALA A 200 -21.26 4.75 -10.95
CA ALA A 200 -20.07 5.16 -11.71
C ALA A 200 -19.75 6.67 -11.59
N VAL A 201 -20.77 7.53 -11.61
CA VAL A 201 -20.60 8.99 -11.48
C VAL A 201 -20.25 9.36 -10.04
N ASN A 202 -20.85 8.68 -9.07
CA ASN A 202 -20.54 8.84 -7.66
C ASN A 202 -19.06 8.49 -7.38
N ILE A 203 -18.57 7.35 -7.88
CA ILE A 203 -17.17 6.93 -7.73
C ILE A 203 -16.22 8.00 -8.30
N LEU A 204 -16.53 8.54 -9.48
CA LEU A 204 -15.70 9.55 -10.14
C LEU A 204 -15.65 10.86 -9.32
N LEU A 205 -16.81 11.40 -8.95
CA LEU A 205 -16.90 12.64 -8.16
C LEU A 205 -16.25 12.50 -6.79
N LYS A 206 -16.55 11.41 -6.08
CA LYS A 206 -16.02 11.14 -4.75
C LYS A 206 -14.51 10.92 -4.78
N SER A 207 -13.98 10.23 -5.79
CA SER A 207 -12.54 10.05 -5.99
C SER A 207 -11.81 11.36 -6.28
N ILE A 208 -12.44 12.27 -7.06
CA ILE A 208 -11.90 13.62 -7.29
C ILE A 208 -11.84 14.40 -5.97
N LEU A 209 -12.91 14.37 -5.17
CA LEU A 209 -12.94 15.07 -3.88
C LEU A 209 -11.92 14.50 -2.88
N VAL A 210 -11.81 13.16 -2.79
CA VAL A 210 -10.80 12.49 -1.96
C VAL A 210 -9.41 12.92 -2.39
N THR A 211 -9.12 12.95 -3.69
CA THR A 211 -7.82 13.36 -4.21
C THR A 211 -7.53 14.83 -3.92
N LEU A 212 -8.52 15.70 -4.10
CA LEU A 212 -8.44 17.14 -3.85
C LEU A 212 -8.32 17.47 -2.36
N PHE A 213 -8.77 16.59 -1.47
CA PHE A 213 -8.53 16.71 -0.03
C PHE A 213 -7.18 16.13 0.37
N PHE A 214 -6.88 14.90 -0.07
CA PHE A 214 -5.71 14.13 0.36
C PHE A 214 -4.39 14.76 -0.09
N LEU A 215 -4.26 15.19 -1.36
CA LEU A 215 -3.01 15.72 -1.89
C LEU A 215 -2.63 17.09 -1.29
N PRO A 216 -3.52 18.09 -1.18
CA PRO A 216 -3.18 19.37 -0.57
C PRO A 216 -2.84 19.26 0.92
N VAL A 217 -3.55 18.41 1.68
CA VAL A 217 -3.22 18.17 3.09
C VAL A 217 -1.81 17.59 3.23
N HIS A 218 -1.44 16.62 2.36
CA HIS A 218 -0.08 16.08 2.32
C HIS A 218 0.97 17.12 1.90
N TYR A 219 0.62 18.01 0.97
CA TYR A 219 1.48 19.10 0.51
C TYR A 219 1.78 20.11 1.62
N LEU A 220 0.74 20.57 2.31
CA LEU A 220 0.84 21.55 3.42
C LEU A 220 1.66 21.01 4.58
N LEU A 221 1.47 19.73 4.94
CA LEU A 221 2.21 19.07 5.99
C LEU A 221 3.65 18.69 5.60
N LYS A 222 4.07 18.96 4.35
CA LYS A 222 5.40 18.65 3.80
C LYS A 222 5.85 17.21 4.10
N ILE A 223 4.91 16.27 3.95
CA ILE A 223 5.09 14.89 4.39
C ILE A 223 6.17 14.17 3.58
N SER A 224 6.19 14.35 2.25
CA SER A 224 7.24 13.83 1.36
C SER A 224 7.73 14.92 0.42
N SER A 225 9.05 15.12 0.36
CA SER A 225 9.67 16.08 -0.56
C SER A 225 9.41 15.70 -2.03
N GLU A 226 9.41 14.40 -2.34
CA GLU A 226 9.14 13.87 -3.68
C GLU A 226 7.70 14.11 -4.09
N VAL A 227 6.74 13.79 -3.20
CA VAL A 227 5.32 14.06 -3.46
C VAL A 227 5.09 15.56 -3.64
N ASN A 228 5.69 16.40 -2.81
CA ASN A 228 5.59 17.85 -2.93
C ASN A 228 6.22 18.38 -4.23
N HIS A 229 7.28 17.74 -4.71
CA HIS A 229 7.87 18.06 -6.01
C HIS A 229 6.93 17.67 -7.15
N MET A 230 6.35 16.46 -7.12
CA MET A 230 5.39 15.99 -8.12
C MET A 230 4.14 16.88 -8.17
N ILE A 231 3.60 17.26 -7.00
CA ILE A 231 2.47 18.17 -6.91
C ILE A 231 2.81 19.53 -7.54
N ARG A 232 3.99 20.09 -7.22
CA ARG A 232 4.44 21.37 -7.83
C ARG A 232 4.58 21.28 -9.35
N LEU A 233 5.12 20.20 -9.88
CA LEU A 233 5.20 19.96 -11.33
C LEU A 233 3.82 19.88 -11.99
N ALA A 234 2.87 19.19 -11.35
CA ALA A 234 1.50 19.12 -11.84
C ALA A 234 0.83 20.50 -11.87
N PHE A 235 1.01 21.31 -10.82
CA PHE A 235 0.53 22.68 -10.77
C PHE A 235 1.19 23.58 -11.82
N SER A 236 2.51 23.49 -12.02
CA SER A 236 3.20 24.30 -13.04
C SER A 236 2.74 23.93 -14.45
N PHE A 237 2.48 22.65 -14.74
CA PHE A 237 1.96 22.20 -16.03
C PHE A 237 0.55 22.74 -16.30
N ILE A 238 -0.31 22.77 -15.29
CA ILE A 238 -1.67 23.34 -15.39
C ILE A 238 -1.61 24.87 -15.61
N MET A 239 -0.67 25.58 -15.00
CA MET A 239 -0.50 27.02 -15.19
C MET A 239 0.14 27.38 -16.54
N HIS A 240 1.10 26.60 -17.03
CA HIS A 240 1.71 26.82 -18.36
C HIS A 240 0.75 26.56 -19.53
N ARG A 241 -0.30 25.75 -19.33
CA ARG A 241 -1.33 25.53 -20.35
C ARG A 241 -2.40 26.64 -20.42
N LYS A 242 -2.35 27.60 -19.49
CA LYS A 242 -3.29 28.72 -19.37
C LYS A 242 -2.68 30.08 -19.77
N GLY A 243 -1.43 30.11 -20.25
CA GLY A 243 -0.78 31.29 -20.84
C GLY A 243 -0.41 31.01 -22.29
#